data_AF-A0A3M9ZP11-F1
#
_entry.id   AF-A0A3M9ZP11-F1
#
_cell.length_a   1.000
_cell.length_b   1.000
_cell.length_c   1.000
_cell.angle_alpha   90.00
_cell.angle_beta   90.00
_cell.angle_gamma   90.00
#
_symmetry.space_group_name_H-M   'P 1'
#
loop_
_entity.id
_entity.type
_entity.pdbx_description
1 polymer ?
#
loop_
_entity_poly.entity_id
_entity_poly.type
_entity_poly.pdbx_seq_one_letter_code
_entity_poly.pdbx_strand_id
1 'polypeptide(L)'
;MTRQVLPAPELADHGATMKMLREGAGGDEAALAGVEEWGRDRERRLPVLRRFVALLGRHGIIGPETNRIDRDFVVAQCFAIATGHGLDMMGYKYLDSQSGPLAALMDIDLHAVELDATAPTGSLFPDMDSEHAFLAEVAGKGDGELGRMARDAVIPERERMILL
;
A
#
# COMPACT_ATOMS: atom_id res chain seq x y z
N MET A 1 -1.08 27.06 -0.69
CA MET A 1 -1.92 25.95 -0.17
C MET A 1 -2.36 25.11 -1.36
N THR A 2 -1.67 23.99 -1.60
CA THR A 2 -2.01 23.07 -2.68
C THR A 2 -3.24 22.28 -2.24
N ARG A 3 -4.34 22.41 -2.98
CA ARG A 3 -5.62 21.75 -2.68
C ARG A 3 -5.37 20.24 -2.65
N GLN A 4 -5.60 19.58 -1.50
CA GLN A 4 -5.59 18.12 -1.44
C GLN A 4 -6.58 17.60 -2.49
N VAL A 5 -6.09 16.89 -3.49
CA VAL A 5 -6.95 16.19 -4.44
C VAL A 5 -7.54 15.01 -3.68
N LEU A 6 -8.77 15.21 -3.17
CA LEU A 6 -9.57 14.13 -2.60
C LEU A 6 -9.81 13.08 -3.69
N PRO A 7 -9.84 11.78 -3.33
CA PRO A 7 -10.06 10.76 -4.34
C PRO A 7 -11.47 10.95 -4.90
N ALA A 8 -11.75 10.35 -6.06
CA ALA A 8 -13.13 10.03 -6.39
C ALA A 8 -13.75 9.35 -5.15
N PRO A 9 -14.81 9.90 -4.52
CA PRO A 9 -15.36 9.39 -3.26
C PRO A 9 -15.64 7.88 -3.29
N GLU A 10 -15.90 7.37 -4.49
CA GLU A 10 -16.15 5.98 -4.80
C GLU A 10 -14.95 5.08 -4.50
N LEU A 11 -13.71 5.59 -4.58
CA LEU A 11 -12.49 4.83 -4.32
C LEU A 11 -12.13 4.75 -2.83
N ALA A 12 -12.64 5.69 -2.03
CA ALA A 12 -12.40 5.71 -0.58
C ALA A 12 -13.32 4.73 0.18
N ASP A 13 -14.54 4.51 -0.32
CA ASP A 13 -15.49 3.56 0.26
C ASP A 13 -15.43 2.21 -0.46
N HIS A 14 -15.20 1.13 0.32
CA HIS A 14 -15.10 -0.21 -0.25
C HIS A 14 -16.39 -0.62 -0.99
N GLY A 15 -17.55 -0.36 -0.39
CA GLY A 15 -18.84 -0.72 -0.99
C GLY A 15 -19.12 0.03 -2.29
N ALA A 16 -18.82 1.33 -2.33
CA ALA A 16 -18.94 2.17 -3.52
C ALA A 16 -17.98 1.71 -4.63
N THR A 17 -16.73 1.37 -4.28
CA THR A 17 -15.79 0.83 -5.28
C THR A 17 -16.30 -0.50 -5.83
N MET A 18 -16.76 -1.41 -4.97
CA MET A 18 -17.28 -2.70 -5.40
C MET A 18 -18.53 -2.56 -6.29
N LYS A 19 -19.42 -1.63 -5.96
CA LYS A 19 -20.58 -1.32 -6.80
C LYS A 19 -20.15 -0.83 -8.18
N MET A 20 -19.25 0.14 -8.25
CA MET A 20 -18.72 0.69 -9.51
C MET A 20 -18.07 -0.40 -10.37
N LEU A 21 -17.25 -1.28 -9.77
CA LEU A 21 -16.58 -2.35 -10.49
C LEU A 21 -17.57 -3.40 -11.03
N ARG A 22 -18.59 -3.76 -10.26
CA ARG A 22 -19.67 -4.66 -10.71
C ARG A 22 -20.47 -4.06 -11.87
N GLU A 23 -20.80 -2.77 -11.77
CA GLU A 23 -21.47 -2.04 -12.86
C GLU A 23 -20.62 -2.03 -14.14
N GLY A 24 -19.30 -1.84 -14.01
CA GLY A 24 -18.35 -1.91 -15.13
C GLY A 24 -18.19 -3.30 -15.74
N ALA A 25 -18.26 -4.37 -14.92
CA ALA A 25 -18.23 -5.75 -15.39
C ALA A 25 -19.53 -6.16 -16.12
N GLY A 26 -20.65 -5.51 -15.80
CA GLY A 26 -21.94 -5.77 -16.43
C GLY A 26 -22.41 -7.21 -16.21
N GLY A 27 -22.74 -7.91 -17.30
CA GLY A 27 -23.19 -9.31 -17.27
C GLY A 27 -22.10 -10.36 -17.54
N ASP A 28 -20.83 -9.96 -17.59
CA ASP A 28 -19.72 -10.89 -17.78
C ASP A 28 -19.41 -11.64 -16.47
N GLU A 29 -19.77 -12.92 -16.41
CA GLU A 29 -19.59 -13.77 -15.23
C GLU A 29 -18.12 -13.90 -14.79
N ALA A 30 -17.18 -13.93 -15.74
CA ALA A 30 -15.76 -14.05 -15.43
C ALA A 30 -15.20 -12.72 -14.87
N ALA A 31 -15.61 -11.60 -15.46
CA ALA A 31 -15.25 -10.28 -14.95
C ALA A 31 -15.85 -10.05 -13.54
N LEU A 32 -17.10 -10.44 -13.32
CA LEU A 32 -17.74 -10.38 -12.01
C LEU A 32 -17.01 -11.25 -10.98
N ALA A 33 -16.63 -12.47 -11.32
CA ALA A 33 -15.86 -13.34 -10.43
C ALA A 33 -14.52 -12.70 -10.03
N GLY A 34 -13.82 -12.07 -10.98
CA GLY A 34 -12.58 -11.33 -10.71
C GLY A 34 -12.80 -10.10 -9.82
N VAL A 35 -13.90 -9.37 -10.00
CA VAL A 35 -14.27 -8.24 -9.12
C VAL A 35 -14.52 -8.73 -7.70
N GLU A 36 -15.25 -9.83 -7.51
CA GLU A 36 -15.53 -10.38 -6.18
C GLU A 36 -14.26 -10.89 -5.48
N GLU A 37 -13.35 -11.54 -6.21
CA GLU A 37 -12.05 -11.94 -5.68
C GLU A 37 -11.22 -10.72 -5.24
N TRP A 38 -11.12 -9.72 -6.12
CA TRP A 38 -10.43 -8.49 -5.81
C TRP A 38 -11.01 -7.78 -4.58
N GLY A 39 -12.34 -7.76 -4.45
CA GLY A 39 -13.03 -7.18 -3.31
C GLY A 39 -12.67 -7.86 -1.99
N ARG A 40 -12.74 -9.20 -1.95
CA ARG A 40 -12.34 -9.97 -0.77
C ARG A 40 -10.89 -9.71 -0.38
N ASP A 41 -9.99 -9.66 -1.37
CA ASP A 41 -8.59 -9.35 -1.11
C ASP A 41 -8.42 -7.93 -0.57
N ARG A 42 -9.13 -6.96 -1.12
CA ARG A 42 -9.10 -5.57 -0.63
C ARG A 42 -9.56 -5.46 0.83
N GLU A 43 -10.63 -6.15 1.21
CA GLU A 43 -11.09 -6.18 2.61
C GLU A 43 -10.00 -6.72 3.56
N ARG A 44 -9.20 -7.71 3.13
CA ARG A 44 -8.05 -8.20 3.90
C ARG A 44 -6.89 -7.19 3.96
N ARG A 45 -6.63 -6.47 2.86
CA ARG A 45 -5.49 -5.54 2.74
C ARG A 45 -5.70 -4.23 3.51
N LEU A 46 -6.91 -3.66 3.51
CA LEU A 46 -7.17 -2.34 4.09
C LEU A 46 -6.80 -2.22 5.59
N PRO A 47 -7.14 -3.18 6.47
CA PRO A 47 -6.72 -3.12 7.87
C PRO A 47 -5.19 -3.10 8.05
N VAL A 48 -4.47 -3.86 7.23
CA VAL A 48 -2.99 -3.91 7.27
C VAL A 48 -2.40 -2.59 6.82
N LEU A 49 -2.87 -2.04 5.70
CA LEU A 49 -2.43 -0.73 5.23
C LEU A 49 -2.72 0.38 6.24
N ARG A 50 -3.88 0.38 6.90
CA ARG A 50 -4.18 1.36 7.96
C ARG A 50 -3.19 1.28 9.12
N ARG A 51 -2.87 0.07 9.57
CA ARG A 51 -1.87 -0.16 10.62
C ARG A 51 -0.48 0.29 10.18
N PHE A 52 -0.11 0.03 8.92
CA PHE A 52 1.17 0.42 8.35
C PHE A 52 1.31 1.94 8.23
N VAL A 53 0.29 2.62 7.69
CA VAL A 53 0.23 4.08 7.64
C VAL A 53 0.30 4.70 9.03
N ALA A 54 -0.41 4.12 10.01
CA ALA A 54 -0.32 4.58 11.39
C ALA A 54 1.06 4.37 12.02
N LEU A 55 1.76 3.27 11.68
CA LEU A 55 3.15 3.05 12.07
C LEU A 55 4.05 4.15 11.52
N LEU A 56 4.00 4.42 10.21
CA LEU A 56 4.78 5.48 9.58
C LEU A 56 4.49 6.86 10.20
N GLY A 57 3.22 7.15 10.51
CA GLY A 57 2.80 8.39 11.16
C GLY A 57 3.39 8.56 12.56
N ARG A 58 3.35 7.52 13.41
CA ARG A 58 3.91 7.58 14.77
C ARG A 58 5.41 7.83 14.81
N HIS A 59 6.12 7.36 13.77
CA HIS A 59 7.57 7.53 13.65
C HIS A 59 7.96 8.76 12.83
N GLY A 60 7.00 9.63 12.47
CA GLY A 60 7.25 10.89 11.79
C GLY A 60 7.73 10.75 10.34
N ILE A 61 7.54 9.57 9.73
CA ILE A 61 7.91 9.30 8.33
C ILE A 61 6.89 9.96 7.39
N ILE A 62 5.61 9.97 7.78
CA ILE A 62 4.55 10.73 7.13
C ILE A 62 3.85 11.59 8.18
N GLY A 63 3.44 12.80 7.79
CA GLY A 63 2.79 13.75 8.68
C GLY A 63 1.43 14.20 8.17
N PRO A 64 0.62 14.90 8.99
CA PRO A 64 -0.66 15.47 8.58
C PRO A 64 -0.52 16.52 7.46
N GLU A 65 0.66 17.15 7.35
CA GLU A 65 1.00 18.13 6.32
C GLU A 65 1.53 17.50 5.03
N THR A 66 1.83 16.19 5.02
CA THR A 66 2.27 15.49 3.81
C THR A 66 1.11 15.49 2.84
N ASN A 67 1.31 16.07 1.65
CA ASN A 67 0.26 16.04 0.64
C ASN A 67 -0.01 14.60 0.22
N ARG A 68 -1.22 14.36 -0.27
CA ARG A 68 -1.72 13.01 -0.49
C ARG A 68 -0.90 12.20 -1.50
N ILE A 69 -0.41 12.84 -2.57
CA ILE A 69 0.39 12.18 -3.60
C ILE A 69 1.74 11.73 -3.00
N ASP A 70 2.41 12.62 -2.28
CA ASP A 70 3.69 12.31 -1.64
C ASP A 70 3.51 11.27 -0.54
N ARG A 71 2.42 11.35 0.23
CA ARG A 71 2.06 10.35 1.23
C ARG A 71 1.89 8.98 0.58
N ASP A 72 1.07 8.89 -0.46
CA ASP A 72 0.78 7.61 -1.14
C ASP A 72 2.08 7.03 -1.72
N PHE A 73 2.92 7.88 -2.29
CA PHE A 73 4.26 7.50 -2.75
C PHE A 73 5.15 6.98 -1.62
N VAL A 74 5.29 7.71 -0.51
CA VAL A 74 6.14 7.33 0.63
C VAL A 74 5.66 6.02 1.24
N VAL A 75 4.34 5.88 1.47
CA VAL A 75 3.75 4.64 1.99
C VAL A 75 4.06 3.49 1.06
N ALA A 76 3.94 3.69 -0.25
CA ALA A 76 4.27 2.68 -1.24
C ALA A 76 5.73 2.23 -1.19
N GLN A 77 6.67 3.18 -1.14
CA GLN A 77 8.10 2.85 -1.07
C GLN A 77 8.44 2.14 0.25
N CYS A 78 7.93 2.66 1.37
CA CYS A 78 8.13 2.06 2.68
C CYS A 78 7.55 0.64 2.75
N PHE A 79 6.37 0.40 2.17
CA PHE A 79 5.77 -0.93 2.16
C PHE A 79 6.64 -1.92 1.38
N ALA A 80 7.16 -1.50 0.21
CA ALA A 80 8.08 -2.29 -0.58
C ALA A 80 9.36 -2.64 0.20
N ILE A 81 9.97 -1.66 0.88
CA ILE A 81 11.17 -1.88 1.73
C ILE A 81 10.85 -2.85 2.88
N ALA A 82 9.70 -2.70 3.52
CA ALA A 82 9.28 -3.54 4.65
C ALA A 82 9.19 -5.03 4.30
N THR A 83 8.97 -5.39 3.03
CA THR A 83 8.98 -6.79 2.59
C THR A 83 10.34 -7.46 2.80
N GLY A 84 11.44 -6.71 2.64
CA GLY A 84 12.79 -7.17 2.95
C GLY A 84 13.01 -7.47 4.44
N HIS A 85 12.13 -6.94 5.30
CA HIS A 85 12.09 -7.16 6.75
C HIS A 85 10.99 -8.16 7.15
N GLY A 86 10.47 -8.94 6.22
CA GLY A 86 9.52 -10.01 6.49
C GLY A 86 8.05 -9.58 6.56
N LEU A 87 7.71 -8.34 6.18
CA LEU A 87 6.31 -7.96 5.98
C LEU A 87 5.75 -8.66 4.73
N ASP A 88 4.63 -9.36 4.88
CA ASP A 88 3.93 -9.97 3.74
C ASP A 88 3.44 -8.90 2.74
N MET A 89 3.63 -9.16 1.45
CA MET A 89 3.11 -8.34 0.35
C MET A 89 1.57 -8.41 0.25
N MET A 90 0.90 -9.33 0.95
CA MET A 90 -0.56 -9.42 1.06
C MET A 90 -1.29 -9.48 -0.29
N GLY A 91 -0.64 -10.03 -1.31
CA GLY A 91 -1.19 -10.13 -2.68
C GLY A 91 -1.01 -8.87 -3.54
N TYR A 92 -0.26 -7.87 -3.09
CA TYR A 92 0.29 -6.87 -4.00
C TYR A 92 1.30 -7.55 -4.94
N LYS A 93 1.26 -7.20 -6.22
CA LYS A 93 2.22 -7.69 -7.22
C LYS A 93 3.13 -6.55 -7.63
N TYR A 94 4.36 -6.87 -8.03
CA TYR A 94 5.24 -5.90 -8.69
C TYR A 94 4.96 -5.87 -10.19
N LEU A 95 4.80 -4.66 -10.77
CA LEU A 95 4.56 -4.45 -12.20
C LEU A 95 5.48 -3.36 -12.75
N ASP A 96 6.69 -3.76 -13.14
CA ASP A 96 7.77 -2.91 -13.64
C ASP A 96 7.34 -1.97 -14.79
N SER A 97 6.51 -2.46 -15.71
CA SER A 97 6.18 -1.75 -16.95
C SER A 97 4.98 -0.79 -16.86
N GLN A 98 4.28 -0.70 -15.72
CA GLN A 98 3.04 0.08 -15.63
C GLN A 98 2.91 0.99 -14.40
N SER A 99 3.47 0.64 -13.23
CA SER A 99 3.11 1.34 -11.98
C SER A 99 4.21 1.50 -10.92
N GLY A 100 5.41 0.93 -11.13
CA GLY A 100 6.51 1.01 -10.15
C GLY A 100 6.55 -0.19 -9.17
N PRO A 101 7.32 -0.08 -8.05
CA PRO A 101 7.67 -1.20 -7.16
C PRO A 101 6.48 -1.98 -6.56
N LEU A 102 5.27 -1.41 -6.55
CA LEU A 102 4.04 -2.09 -6.17
C LEU A 102 2.93 -1.71 -7.16
N ALA A 103 2.05 -2.67 -7.50
CA ALA A 103 1.01 -2.51 -8.50
C ALA A 103 0.00 -1.39 -8.15
N ALA A 104 -0.69 -0.88 -9.19
CA ALA A 104 -1.81 0.06 -9.11
C ALA A 104 -2.91 -0.29 -8.08
N LEU A 105 -2.99 -1.56 -7.65
CA LEU A 105 -3.92 -1.99 -6.60
C LEU A 105 -3.67 -1.30 -5.26
N MET A 106 -2.40 -1.04 -4.92
CA MET A 106 -2.09 -0.34 -3.68
C MET A 106 -2.48 1.14 -3.77
N ASP A 107 -2.32 1.79 -4.93
CA ASP A 107 -2.74 3.19 -5.11
C ASP A 107 -4.26 3.35 -4.91
N ILE A 108 -5.04 2.40 -5.43
CA ILE A 108 -6.49 2.34 -5.18
C ILE A 108 -6.80 2.09 -3.70
N ASP A 109 -6.06 1.21 -3.04
CA ASP A 109 -6.28 0.91 -1.63
C ASP A 109 -5.89 2.08 -0.71
N LEU A 110 -4.83 2.84 -1.04
CA LEU A 110 -4.40 4.04 -0.33
C LEU A 110 -5.43 5.18 -0.40
N HIS A 111 -6.34 5.14 -1.37
CA HIS A 111 -7.48 6.04 -1.38
C HIS A 111 -8.48 5.79 -0.24
N ALA A 112 -8.54 4.57 0.30
CA ALA A 112 -9.42 4.16 1.40
C ALA A 112 -8.73 4.17 2.78
N VAL A 113 -7.50 4.69 2.84
CA VAL A 113 -6.69 4.80 4.06
C VAL A 113 -6.50 6.27 4.42
N GLU A 114 -7.14 6.66 5.53
CA GLU A 114 -6.88 7.94 6.17
C GLU A 114 -5.67 7.84 7.12
N LEU A 115 -5.09 9.00 7.46
CA LEU A 115 -4.09 9.14 8.53
C LEU A 115 -4.79 9.04 9.89
N ASP A 116 -5.52 7.97 10.15
CA ASP A 116 -6.21 7.80 11.42
C ASP A 116 -5.24 7.19 12.46
N ALA A 117 -4.89 8.00 13.45
CA ALA A 117 -4.02 7.64 14.56
C ALA A 117 -4.64 6.59 15.52
N THR A 118 -5.90 6.20 15.32
CA THR A 118 -6.61 5.21 16.14
C THR A 118 -6.43 3.76 15.69
N ALA A 119 -5.69 3.52 14.59
CA ALA A 119 -5.47 2.16 14.09
C ALA A 119 -4.70 1.28 15.11
N PRO A 120 -5.05 -0.02 15.25
CA PRO A 120 -4.41 -0.93 16.20
C PRO A 120 -2.88 -1.01 16.08
N THR A 121 -2.18 -1.01 17.22
CA THR A 121 -0.73 -0.84 17.31
C THR A 121 0.09 -2.13 17.39
N GLY A 122 -0.52 -3.30 17.14
CA GLY A 122 0.25 -4.55 17.08
C GLY A 122 1.33 -4.49 15.99
N SER A 123 2.38 -5.30 16.13
CA SER A 123 3.39 -5.41 15.06
C SER A 123 2.78 -6.05 13.80
N LEU A 124 3.16 -5.53 12.65
CA LEU A 124 2.87 -6.13 11.34
C LEU A 124 3.99 -7.07 10.87
N PHE A 125 5.13 -7.03 11.55
CA PHE A 125 6.33 -7.76 11.22
C PHE A 125 6.35 -9.11 11.95
N PRO A 126 7.22 -10.05 11.53
CA PRO A 126 7.40 -11.33 12.22
C PRO A 126 7.80 -11.17 13.70
N ASP A 127 8.57 -10.12 14.00
CA ASP A 127 9.01 -9.76 15.34
C ASP A 127 9.34 -8.25 15.47
N MET A 128 9.58 -7.81 16.71
CA MET A 128 9.90 -6.41 17.01
C MET A 128 11.27 -5.98 16.47
N ASP A 129 12.21 -6.90 16.33
CA ASP A 129 13.55 -6.57 15.81
C ASP A 129 13.48 -6.24 14.32
N SER A 130 12.66 -6.96 13.57
CA SER A 130 12.36 -6.71 12.15
C SER A 130 11.64 -5.37 11.97
N GLU A 131 10.68 -5.05 12.82
CA GLU A 131 10.01 -3.74 12.81
C GLU A 131 11.01 -2.60 13.09
N HIS A 132 11.85 -2.74 14.11
CA HIS A 132 12.87 -1.73 14.43
C HIS A 132 13.92 -1.57 13.33
N ALA A 133 14.37 -2.66 12.72
CA ALA A 133 15.32 -2.64 11.61
C ALA A 133 14.74 -1.87 10.41
N PHE A 134 13.49 -2.18 10.04
CA PHE A 134 12.77 -1.45 9.01
C PHE A 134 12.68 0.05 9.33
N LEU A 135 12.22 0.42 10.53
CA LEU A 135 12.05 1.81 10.93
C LEU A 135 13.38 2.57 10.93
N ALA A 136 14.45 1.96 11.41
CA ALA A 136 15.79 2.55 11.40
C ALA A 136 16.31 2.78 9.97
N GLU A 137 15.98 1.88 9.04
CA GLU A 137 16.39 1.99 7.65
C GLU A 137 15.69 3.13 6.90
N VAL A 138 14.39 3.34 7.14
CA VAL A 138 13.60 4.38 6.45
C VAL A 138 13.60 5.74 7.15
N ALA A 139 14.08 5.83 8.39
CA ALA A 139 14.09 7.07 9.16
C ALA A 139 14.95 8.17 8.48
N GLY A 140 14.36 9.35 8.33
CA GLY A 140 15.03 10.53 7.78
C GLY A 140 15.36 10.47 6.28
N LYS A 141 14.88 9.44 5.56
CA LYS A 141 15.09 9.29 4.12
C LYS A 141 14.14 10.18 3.34
N GLY A 142 14.66 10.85 2.31
CA GLY A 142 13.84 11.61 1.37
C GLY A 142 13.25 10.72 0.26
N ASP A 143 12.24 11.21 -0.44
CA ASP A 143 11.47 10.48 -1.47
C ASP A 143 12.36 9.78 -2.51
N GLY A 144 13.38 10.47 -3.02
CA GLY A 144 14.29 9.91 -4.02
C GLY A 144 15.18 8.78 -3.48
N GLU A 145 15.49 8.78 -2.17
CA GLU A 145 16.24 7.71 -1.53
C GLU A 145 15.35 6.50 -1.24
N LEU A 146 14.16 6.74 -0.68
CA LEU A 146 13.13 5.72 -0.50
C LEU A 146 12.79 5.01 -1.82
N GLY A 147 12.64 5.76 -2.91
CA GLY A 147 12.37 5.20 -4.23
C GLY A 147 13.50 4.33 -4.80
N ARG A 148 14.76 4.59 -4.45
CA ARG A 148 15.88 3.71 -4.82
C ARG A 148 15.89 2.44 -3.98
N MET A 149 15.76 2.59 -2.66
CA MET A 149 15.74 1.46 -1.73
C MET A 149 14.57 0.50 -2.01
N ALA A 150 13.38 1.04 -2.29
CA ALA A 150 12.23 0.23 -2.67
C ALA A 150 12.45 -0.54 -3.97
N ARG A 151 13.09 0.07 -4.97
CA ARG A 151 13.47 -0.64 -6.20
C ARG A 151 14.43 -1.79 -5.91
N ASP A 152 15.44 -1.54 -5.08
CA ASP A 152 16.44 -2.55 -4.71
C ASP A 152 15.85 -3.68 -3.85
N ALA A 153 14.81 -3.42 -3.06
CA ALA A 153 14.08 -4.45 -2.32
C ALA A 153 13.21 -5.32 -3.24
N VAL A 154 12.57 -4.71 -4.24
CA VAL A 154 11.59 -5.39 -5.10
C VAL A 154 12.22 -6.18 -6.25
N ILE A 155 13.36 -5.76 -6.79
CA ILE A 155 14.06 -6.50 -7.86
C ILE A 155 14.42 -7.94 -7.42
N PRO A 156 15.06 -8.15 -6.24
CA PRO A 156 15.31 -9.49 -5.72
C PRO A 156 14.03 -10.29 -5.44
N GLU A 157 12.98 -9.65 -4.92
CA GLU A 157 11.71 -10.34 -4.66
C GLU A 157 11.04 -10.82 -5.96
N ARG A 158 11.09 -9.99 -7.02
CA ARG A 158 10.66 -10.39 -8.36
C ARG A 158 11.39 -11.63 -8.84
N GLU A 159 12.71 -11.69 -8.66
CA GLU A 159 13.51 -12.84 -9.06
C GLU A 159 13.07 -14.12 -8.33
N ARG A 160 12.68 -14.02 -7.04
CA ARG A 160 12.10 -15.16 -6.30
C ARG A 160 10.75 -15.58 -6.86
N MET A 161 9.86 -14.64 -7.18
CA MET A 161 8.53 -14.95 -7.71
C MET A 161 8.56 -15.60 -9.10
N ILE A 162 9.58 -15.33 -9.94
CA ILE A 162 9.75 -15.97 -11.25
C ILE A 162 10.16 -17.45 -11.10
N LEU A 163 10.74 -17.82 -9.96
CA LEU A 163 11.24 -19.16 -9.68
C LEU A 163 10.23 -20.07 -8.95
N LEU A 164 9.03 -19.57 -8.64
CA LEU A 164 7.91 -20.29 -8.02
C LEU A 164 6.86 -20.68 -9.05
#